data_AF-A0AB35VFF8-F1
#
_entry.id   AF-A0AB35VFF8-F1
#
_cell.length_a   1.000
_cell.length_b   1.000
_cell.length_c   1.000
_cell.angle_alpha   90.00
_cell.angle_beta   90.00
_cell.angle_gamma   90.00
#
_symmetry.space_group_name_H-M   'P 1'
#
loop_
_entity.id
_entity.type
_entity.pdbx_description
1 polymer ?
#
loop_
_entity_poly.entity_id
_entity_poly.type
_entity_poly.pdbx_seq_one_letter_code
_entity_poly.pdbx_strand_id
1 'polypeptide(L)'
;MWWNKAKSSSARQVAPRAKALAAPLIMSLEPRMLFDGAVAATVADTAHADSHATTDAAKPAAATDHAASNDSHPQTDTAATPTPTPPAVPGQTVVFVDSRVKDSESLLKGVAAGTQVVELQAGKDGLQQIADYLDTHHGVSTVELIAHGNSGDLWLGSTYLSADNVAARADVLARIGNDMNVGGDILLYACNTAAGDKGIGFVDSLAQYTGRDIAASTNRTGLGGDWTLEIATGTIESHNVLSADAVAAYQYGLATITVTNAADSGVGTLRAALNNAVTGDIVTFNAAGMTVNLVSQLTITKNLTVEGDLNHDGVADVTLNGQYQTQVLRVNSGVTATLDGLIITKGLAAGNGANAGVDGTSVMGGGIVNAGNLTLNNVTVTSNAASGGGGGGGVTTPYAGGAVGG
;
A
#
# COMPACT_ATOMS: atom_id res chain seq x y z
N MET A 1 -77.90 -4.86 6.38
CA MET A 1 -78.05 -6.31 6.17
C MET A 1 -77.62 -6.60 4.74
N TRP A 2 -76.40 -7.12 4.54
CA TRP A 2 -76.08 -8.54 4.28
C TRP A 2 -76.37 -9.03 2.83
N TRP A 3 -75.27 -9.41 2.17
CA TRP A 3 -74.96 -10.38 1.07
C TRP A 3 -76.08 -11.28 0.47
N ASN A 4 -76.04 -11.88 -0.74
CA ASN A 4 -74.93 -12.35 -1.62
C ASN A 4 -75.44 -12.86 -3.02
N LYS A 5 -74.50 -12.95 -4.00
CA LYS A 5 -74.30 -13.91 -5.14
C LYS A 5 -75.36 -14.13 -6.25
N ALA A 6 -74.93 -14.07 -7.53
CA ALA A 6 -74.55 -15.25 -8.38
C ALA A 6 -74.25 -14.98 -9.88
N LYS A 7 -73.18 -15.65 -10.40
CA LYS A 7 -72.89 -16.30 -11.71
C LYS A 7 -73.33 -15.69 -13.08
N SER A 8 -72.41 -15.70 -14.08
CA SER A 8 -72.38 -16.66 -15.23
C SER A 8 -71.47 -16.21 -16.41
N SER A 9 -71.00 -17.21 -17.17
CA SER A 9 -70.04 -17.36 -18.29
C SER A 9 -70.33 -16.67 -19.65
N SER A 10 -69.28 -16.48 -20.49
CA SER A 10 -69.04 -17.17 -21.79
C SER A 10 -68.18 -16.33 -22.78
N ALA A 11 -67.40 -17.00 -23.64
CA ALA A 11 -66.40 -16.45 -24.56
C ALA A 11 -66.86 -16.41 -26.04
N ARG A 12 -66.29 -15.52 -26.88
CA ARG A 12 -66.10 -15.79 -28.33
C ARG A 12 -65.13 -14.84 -29.07
N GLN A 13 -64.52 -15.42 -30.12
CA GLN A 13 -63.43 -15.03 -31.03
C GLN A 13 -63.68 -13.85 -32.00
N VAL A 14 -62.60 -13.29 -32.56
CA VAL A 14 -62.59 -12.49 -33.81
C VAL A 14 -61.37 -12.85 -34.68
N ALA A 15 -61.57 -12.92 -36.01
CA ALA A 15 -60.56 -13.04 -37.07
C ALA A 15 -60.92 -12.04 -38.23
N PRO A 16 -60.13 -11.88 -39.32
CA PRO A 16 -59.27 -10.70 -39.56
C PRO A 16 -59.58 -9.94 -40.88
N ARG A 17 -58.89 -8.82 -41.18
CA ARG A 17 -58.86 -8.22 -42.54
C ARG A 17 -57.54 -7.52 -42.88
N ALA A 18 -57.28 -7.44 -44.19
CA ALA A 18 -55.97 -7.42 -44.85
C ALA A 18 -55.34 -6.04 -45.15
N LYS A 19 -54.02 -6.09 -45.47
CA LYS A 19 -53.10 -5.00 -45.85
C LYS A 19 -53.23 -4.57 -47.32
N ALA A 20 -52.86 -3.32 -47.61
CA ALA A 20 -52.46 -2.80 -48.92
C ALA A 20 -50.96 -2.41 -48.93
N LEU A 21 -50.31 -2.54 -50.09
CA LEU A 21 -48.87 -2.35 -50.34
C LEU A 21 -48.51 -0.93 -50.81
N ALA A 22 -47.32 -0.44 -50.46
CA ALA A 22 -46.62 0.69 -51.09
C ALA A 22 -45.12 0.34 -51.28
N ALA A 23 -44.53 0.86 -52.37
CA ALA A 23 -43.22 0.53 -52.95
C ALA A 23 -42.02 1.23 -52.25
N PRO A 24 -40.74 0.86 -52.56
CA PRO A 24 -39.60 0.98 -51.65
C PRO A 24 -38.80 2.29 -51.76
N LEU A 25 -38.21 2.72 -50.65
CA LEU A 25 -37.07 3.63 -50.58
C LEU A 25 -35.84 2.82 -50.14
N ILE A 26 -34.79 2.87 -50.95
CA ILE A 26 -33.49 2.24 -50.70
C ILE A 26 -32.78 3.04 -49.60
N MET A 27 -32.47 2.39 -48.47
CA MET A 27 -31.57 2.92 -47.43
C MET A 27 -30.32 2.02 -47.36
N SER A 28 -29.15 2.65 -47.31
CA SER A 28 -27.84 2.01 -47.18
C SER A 28 -27.71 1.31 -45.82
N LEU A 29 -27.26 0.06 -45.82
CA LEU A 29 -26.96 -0.73 -44.62
C LEU A 29 -25.55 -0.42 -44.12
N GLU A 30 -25.41 -0.31 -42.81
CA GLU A 30 -24.14 -0.13 -42.09
C GLU A 30 -23.30 -1.42 -42.09
N PRO A 31 -21.96 -1.35 -41.98
CA PRO A 31 -21.09 -2.53 -42.01
C PRO A 31 -21.32 -3.45 -40.79
N ARG A 32 -21.62 -4.73 -41.03
CA ARG A 32 -21.60 -5.77 -39.99
C ARG A 32 -20.18 -6.34 -39.89
N MET A 33 -19.57 -6.21 -38.72
CA MET A 33 -18.36 -6.96 -38.36
C MET A 33 -18.72 -8.44 -38.14
N LEU A 34 -18.08 -9.31 -38.92
CA LEU A 34 -18.20 -10.77 -38.88
C LEU A 34 -17.23 -11.31 -37.82
N PHE A 35 -17.76 -11.85 -36.72
CA PHE A 35 -16.97 -12.67 -35.79
C PHE A 35 -17.04 -14.13 -36.25
N ASP A 36 -15.89 -14.67 -36.66
CA ASP A 36 -15.72 -16.08 -36.96
C ASP A 36 -15.64 -16.88 -35.65
N GLY A 37 -16.53 -17.86 -35.51
CA GLY A 37 -16.62 -18.76 -34.38
C GLY A 37 -16.67 -20.19 -34.87
N ALA A 38 -15.52 -20.88 -34.85
CA ALA A 38 -15.39 -22.33 -34.94
C ALA A 38 -14.08 -22.73 -34.23
N VAL A 39 -14.13 -23.16 -32.96
CA VAL A 39 -14.37 -24.53 -32.45
C VAL A 39 -13.19 -25.47 -32.71
N ALA A 40 -12.53 -25.92 -31.63
CA ALA A 40 -12.41 -27.34 -31.29
C ALA A 40 -11.70 -27.53 -29.94
N ALA A 41 -12.33 -28.33 -29.07
CA ALA A 41 -11.72 -28.90 -27.89
C ALA A 41 -10.96 -30.18 -28.27
N THR A 42 -9.76 -30.36 -27.69
CA THR A 42 -9.14 -31.67 -27.49
C THR A 42 -8.32 -31.67 -26.20
N VAL A 43 -8.55 -32.70 -25.39
CA VAL A 43 -7.82 -33.12 -24.19
C VAL A 43 -6.67 -34.06 -24.59
N ALA A 44 -5.48 -33.91 -23.99
CA ALA A 44 -4.63 -34.98 -23.43
C ALA A 44 -3.19 -34.51 -23.10
N ASP A 45 -2.78 -34.80 -21.86
CA ASP A 45 -1.45 -35.19 -21.34
C ASP A 45 -0.18 -35.02 -22.21
N THR A 46 0.85 -34.38 -21.64
CA THR A 46 2.16 -34.99 -21.23
C THR A 46 3.24 -33.93 -20.96
N ALA A 47 4.21 -34.32 -20.13
CA ALA A 47 5.25 -33.51 -19.48
C ALA A 47 6.43 -33.03 -20.35
N HIS A 48 7.34 -32.32 -19.67
CA HIS A 48 8.69 -31.81 -20.03
C HIS A 48 8.74 -30.37 -20.60
N ALA A 49 9.35 -29.39 -19.94
CA ALA A 49 10.73 -29.18 -19.44
C ALA A 49 11.51 -28.23 -20.37
N ASP A 50 12.12 -27.23 -19.72
CA ASP A 50 13.24 -26.36 -20.12
C ASP A 50 13.08 -25.43 -21.34
N SER A 51 13.09 -24.12 -21.09
CA SER A 51 14.31 -23.29 -21.25
C SER A 51 14.05 -21.80 -21.03
N HIS A 52 14.74 -21.25 -20.02
CA HIS A 52 15.02 -19.83 -19.85
C HIS A 52 16.19 -19.41 -20.76
N ALA A 53 16.04 -18.28 -21.45
CA ALA A 53 17.06 -17.26 -21.80
C ALA A 53 16.55 -16.43 -23.01
N THR A 54 16.68 -15.12 -23.16
CA THR A 54 17.36 -14.03 -22.44
C THR A 54 16.92 -12.70 -23.09
N THR A 55 16.95 -11.63 -22.29
CA THR A 55 17.34 -10.23 -22.64
C THR A 55 16.53 -9.46 -23.70
N ASP A 56 15.84 -8.42 -23.25
CA ASP A 56 15.99 -7.11 -23.90
C ASP A 56 16.46 -6.07 -22.88
N ALA A 57 17.44 -5.29 -23.30
CA ALA A 57 18.24 -4.42 -22.47
C ALA A 57 17.54 -3.07 -22.28
N ALA A 58 17.46 -2.63 -21.03
CA ALA A 58 17.06 -1.27 -20.67
C ALA A 58 18.03 -0.26 -21.28
N LYS A 59 17.51 0.57 -22.18
CA LYS A 59 18.12 1.82 -22.62
C LYS A 59 17.98 2.84 -21.47
N PRO A 60 19.04 3.56 -21.06
CA PRO A 60 18.90 4.58 -20.03
C PRO A 60 18.03 5.72 -20.56
N ALA A 61 16.94 6.02 -19.85
CA ALA A 61 16.14 7.19 -20.11
C ALA A 61 16.97 8.44 -19.78
N ALA A 62 17.04 9.36 -20.75
CA ALA A 62 17.59 10.69 -20.52
C ALA A 62 16.66 11.46 -19.57
N ALA A 63 17.24 12.29 -18.70
CA ALA A 63 16.53 13.14 -17.76
C ALA A 63 15.42 13.94 -18.47
N THR A 64 14.18 13.55 -18.23
CA THR A 64 12.98 14.32 -18.55
C THR A 64 12.48 14.95 -17.26
N ASP A 65 12.11 16.22 -17.33
CA ASP A 65 11.60 17.00 -16.20
C ASP A 65 10.56 16.21 -15.39
N HIS A 66 10.73 16.19 -14.06
CA HIS A 66 9.84 15.54 -13.10
C HIS A 66 8.53 16.33 -12.95
N ALA A 67 7.75 16.40 -14.02
CA ALA A 67 6.49 17.11 -14.08
C ALA A 67 5.32 16.22 -13.65
N ALA A 68 4.33 16.82 -12.98
CA ALA A 68 2.99 16.24 -12.92
C ALA A 68 2.43 16.17 -14.35
N SER A 69 1.65 15.12 -14.64
CA SER A 69 0.92 15.02 -15.89
C SER A 69 -0.01 16.23 -16.06
N ASN A 70 0.02 16.88 -17.23
CA ASN A 70 -0.98 17.89 -17.61
C ASN A 70 -2.28 17.24 -18.12
N ASP A 71 -2.34 15.90 -18.19
CA ASP A 71 -3.53 15.17 -18.59
C ASP A 71 -4.44 14.97 -17.37
N SER A 72 -5.55 15.69 -17.36
CA SER A 72 -6.60 15.52 -16.35
C SER A 72 -7.37 14.21 -16.59
N HIS A 73 -7.61 13.45 -15.53
CA HIS A 73 -8.50 12.30 -15.62
C HIS A 73 -9.97 12.80 -15.60
N PRO A 74 -10.86 12.26 -16.46
CA PRO A 74 -12.28 12.61 -16.41
C PRO A 74 -12.88 12.23 -15.05
N GLN A 75 -13.34 13.20 -14.27
CA GLN A 75 -14.12 12.93 -13.06
C GLN A 75 -15.37 12.12 -13.42
N THR A 76 -15.72 11.12 -12.62
CA THR A 76 -16.92 10.33 -12.85
C THR A 76 -18.18 11.19 -12.72
N ASP A 77 -18.95 11.28 -13.80
CA ASP A 77 -20.11 12.14 -13.99
C ASP A 77 -21.17 11.97 -12.89
N THR A 78 -21.19 12.91 -11.94
CA THR A 78 -22.38 13.23 -11.15
C THR A 78 -22.82 14.67 -11.45
N ALA A 79 -23.49 14.84 -12.60
CA ALA A 79 -24.35 15.96 -12.97
C ALA A 79 -24.01 17.36 -12.42
N ALA A 80 -22.82 17.88 -12.72
CA ALA A 80 -22.55 19.30 -12.88
C ALA A 80 -21.31 19.42 -13.77
N THR A 81 -21.39 20.22 -14.85
CA THR A 81 -20.20 20.62 -15.60
C THR A 81 -19.19 21.18 -14.59
N PRO A 82 -17.97 20.64 -14.45
CA PRO A 82 -17.01 21.21 -13.53
C PRO A 82 -16.78 22.66 -13.95
N THR A 83 -17.10 23.58 -13.03
CA THR A 83 -16.75 24.98 -13.25
C THR A 83 -15.22 25.00 -13.21
N PRO A 84 -14.54 25.52 -14.26
CA PRO A 84 -13.08 25.50 -14.29
C PRO A 84 -12.56 26.18 -13.02
N THR A 85 -11.69 25.47 -12.29
CA THR A 85 -10.99 26.01 -11.12
C THR A 85 -10.30 27.32 -11.56
N PRO A 86 -10.42 28.41 -10.78
CA PRO A 86 -9.69 29.63 -11.10
C PRO A 86 -8.18 29.34 -11.11
N PRO A 87 -7.40 29.94 -12.03
CA PRO A 87 -5.95 29.74 -12.07
C PRO A 87 -5.31 30.06 -10.71
N ALA A 88 -4.28 29.30 -10.31
CA ALA A 88 -3.56 29.51 -9.06
C ALA A 88 -3.12 30.97 -8.87
N VAL A 89 -3.50 31.55 -7.73
CA VAL A 89 -2.87 32.78 -7.25
C VAL A 89 -1.44 32.44 -6.82
N PRO A 90 -0.39 33.05 -7.42
CA PRO A 90 0.99 32.74 -7.09
C PRO A 90 1.29 32.86 -5.60
N GLY A 91 2.11 31.97 -5.07
CA GLY A 91 2.38 31.88 -3.65
C GLY A 91 3.63 31.07 -3.32
N GLN A 92 3.73 30.72 -2.04
CA GLN A 92 4.81 29.90 -1.51
C GLN A 92 4.50 28.41 -1.71
N THR A 93 5.55 27.63 -1.85
CA THR A 93 5.49 26.16 -1.78
C THR A 93 5.90 25.69 -0.39
N VAL A 94 5.13 24.76 0.17
CA VAL A 94 5.49 24.01 1.37
C VAL A 94 5.54 22.52 1.07
N VAL A 95 6.60 21.87 1.53
CA VAL A 95 6.76 20.42 1.50
C VAL A 95 6.50 19.88 2.91
N PHE A 96 5.46 19.07 3.05
CA PHE A 96 5.25 18.24 4.21
C PHE A 96 5.85 16.85 3.97
N VAL A 97 6.68 16.38 4.89
CA VAL A 97 7.23 15.02 4.85
C VAL A 97 6.80 14.23 6.08
N ASP A 98 6.24 13.05 5.90
CA ASP A 98 5.96 12.17 7.04
C ASP A 98 7.26 11.67 7.67
N SER A 99 7.36 11.71 9.01
CA SER A 99 8.55 11.26 9.74
C SER A 99 8.88 9.77 9.57
N ARG A 100 7.96 8.94 9.05
CA ARG A 100 8.26 7.55 8.68
C ARG A 100 8.99 7.42 7.34
N VAL A 101 9.03 8.48 6.52
CA VAL A 101 9.77 8.50 5.25
C VAL A 101 11.26 8.33 5.55
N LYS A 102 11.80 7.20 5.11
CA LYS A 102 13.17 6.81 5.45
C LYS A 102 14.19 7.72 4.77
N ASP A 103 15.10 8.31 5.56
CA ASP A 103 16.17 9.18 5.06
C ASP A 103 15.64 10.39 4.27
N SER A 104 14.50 10.95 4.70
CA SER A 104 13.92 12.15 4.11
C SER A 104 14.91 13.33 4.05
N GLU A 105 15.86 13.42 4.98
CA GLU A 105 16.89 14.46 4.98
C GLU A 105 17.74 14.46 3.69
N SER A 106 18.04 13.28 3.12
CA SER A 106 18.82 13.21 1.88
C SER A 106 18.03 13.72 0.67
N LEU A 107 16.73 13.44 0.64
CA LEU A 107 15.80 13.97 -0.35
C LEU A 107 15.63 15.49 -0.21
N LEU A 108 15.46 15.98 1.02
CA LEU A 108 15.20 17.38 1.32
C LEU A 108 16.41 18.30 1.06
N LYS A 109 17.62 17.76 0.94
CA LYS A 109 18.81 18.52 0.46
C LYS A 109 18.64 19.03 -0.97
N GLY A 110 17.77 18.42 -1.75
CA GLY A 110 17.45 18.84 -3.12
C GLY A 110 16.31 19.84 -3.23
N VAL A 111 15.70 20.27 -2.13
CA VAL A 111 14.56 21.19 -2.17
C VAL A 111 14.99 22.57 -2.67
N ALA A 112 14.21 23.14 -3.59
CA ALA A 112 14.43 24.46 -4.15
C ALA A 112 14.53 25.56 -3.07
N ALA A 113 15.40 26.54 -3.29
CA ALA A 113 15.60 27.63 -2.35
C ALA A 113 14.31 28.46 -2.17
N GLY A 114 13.95 28.74 -0.92
CA GLY A 114 12.74 29.50 -0.58
C GLY A 114 11.50 28.64 -0.29
N THR A 115 11.56 27.33 -0.55
CA THR A 115 10.53 26.37 -0.16
C THR A 115 10.55 26.12 1.35
N GLN A 116 9.37 26.11 1.96
CA GLN A 116 9.22 25.73 3.37
C GLN A 116 9.17 24.21 3.51
N VAL A 117 9.83 23.65 4.53
CA VAL A 117 9.83 22.21 4.79
C VAL A 117 9.32 21.96 6.20
N VAL A 118 8.34 21.06 6.32
CA VAL A 118 7.68 20.73 7.58
C VAL A 118 7.65 19.21 7.74
N GLU A 119 8.17 18.71 8.85
CA GLU A 119 8.10 17.29 9.18
C GLU A 119 6.82 16.99 9.98
N LEU A 120 6.01 16.06 9.46
CA LEU A 120 4.83 15.55 10.15
C LEU A 120 5.25 14.48 11.16
N GLN A 121 4.89 14.71 12.42
CA GLN A 121 5.23 13.80 13.52
C GLN A 121 4.32 12.58 13.52
N ALA A 122 4.92 11.38 13.55
CA ALA A 122 4.23 10.09 13.43
C ALA A 122 3.13 9.85 14.48
N GLY A 123 3.29 10.40 15.69
CA GLY A 123 2.34 10.24 16.80
C GLY A 123 1.26 11.33 16.90
N LYS A 124 1.13 12.21 15.90
CA LYS A 124 0.14 13.29 15.87
C LYS A 124 -0.73 13.17 14.62
N ASP A 125 -1.97 13.64 14.67
CA ASP A 125 -2.84 13.66 13.48
C ASP A 125 -2.19 14.49 12.36
N GLY A 126 -1.89 13.86 11.23
CA GLY A 126 -1.18 14.50 10.12
C GLY A 126 -1.99 15.57 9.41
N LEU A 127 -3.30 15.37 9.26
CA LEU A 127 -4.18 16.37 8.64
C LEU A 127 -4.31 17.61 9.54
N GLN A 128 -4.40 17.40 10.86
CA GLN A 128 -4.42 18.52 11.79
C GLN A 128 -3.10 19.30 11.78
N GLN A 129 -1.95 18.61 11.71
CA GLN A 129 -0.64 19.28 11.61
C GLN A 129 -0.53 20.15 10.35
N ILE A 130 -1.03 19.68 9.21
CA ILE A 130 -1.06 20.45 7.97
C ILE A 130 -2.00 21.66 8.12
N ALA A 131 -3.21 21.45 8.63
CA ALA A 131 -4.19 22.52 8.81
C ALA A 131 -3.67 23.61 9.77
N ASP A 132 -3.06 23.23 10.89
CA ASP A 132 -2.52 24.17 11.88
C ASP A 132 -1.33 24.98 11.32
N TYR A 133 -0.52 24.35 10.46
CA TYR A 133 0.56 25.05 9.77
C TYR A 133 0.00 26.09 8.80
N LEU A 134 -0.94 25.70 7.93
CA LEU A 134 -1.49 26.59 6.90
C LEU A 134 -2.32 27.75 7.48
N ASP A 135 -3.04 27.52 8.58
CA ASP A 135 -3.79 28.56 9.33
C ASP A 135 -2.90 29.73 9.76
N THR A 136 -1.61 29.49 9.99
CA THR A 136 -0.63 30.50 10.41
C THR A 136 0.33 30.94 9.30
N HIS A 137 0.30 30.30 8.13
CA HIS A 137 1.20 30.53 7.01
C HIS A 137 0.41 30.78 5.73
N HIS A 138 -0.19 31.98 5.63
CA HIS A 138 -0.97 32.38 4.46
C HIS A 138 -0.10 32.57 3.21
N GLY A 139 -0.76 32.57 2.05
CA GLY A 139 -0.09 32.80 0.76
C GLY A 139 0.56 31.54 0.19
N VAL A 140 0.18 30.35 0.64
CA VAL A 140 0.64 29.07 0.09
C VAL A 140 -0.17 28.74 -1.16
N SER A 141 0.50 28.55 -2.29
CA SER A 141 -0.12 28.10 -3.55
C SER A 141 0.12 26.62 -3.83
N THR A 142 1.13 26.02 -3.21
CA THR A 142 1.51 24.63 -3.48
C THR A 142 1.78 23.91 -2.16
N VAL A 143 1.12 22.78 -1.97
CA VAL A 143 1.40 21.84 -0.89
C VAL A 143 1.91 20.55 -1.52
N GLU A 144 3.16 20.18 -1.24
CA GLU A 144 3.69 18.86 -1.58
C GLU A 144 3.67 17.97 -0.35
N LEU A 145 3.17 16.73 -0.48
CA LEU A 145 3.16 15.73 0.58
C LEU A 145 4.03 14.54 0.16
N ILE A 146 5.06 14.25 0.95
CA ILE A 146 5.93 13.08 0.80
C ILE A 146 5.61 12.12 1.93
N ALA A 147 5.01 10.98 1.59
CA ALA A 147 4.51 10.05 2.59
C ALA A 147 4.38 8.63 2.02
N HIS A 148 4.09 7.67 2.90
CA HIS A 148 3.77 6.32 2.45
C HIS A 148 2.32 6.20 1.98
N GLY A 149 2.08 5.41 0.93
CA GLY A 149 0.74 5.20 0.38
C GLY A 149 0.56 3.85 -0.32
N ASN A 150 -0.69 3.56 -0.65
CA ASN A 150 -1.17 2.44 -1.44
C ASN A 150 -2.43 2.87 -2.22
N SER A 151 -3.00 1.99 -3.05
CA SER A 151 -4.21 2.27 -3.83
C SER A 151 -5.36 2.79 -2.96
N GLY A 152 -5.65 4.09 -3.13
CA GLY A 152 -6.70 4.80 -2.41
C GLY A 152 -6.41 5.06 -0.93
N ASP A 153 -5.14 5.18 -0.54
CA ASP A 153 -4.75 5.63 0.80
C ASP A 153 -3.42 6.39 0.87
N LEU A 154 -3.23 7.09 2.00
CA LEU A 154 -2.09 7.93 2.33
C LEU A 154 -1.89 7.95 3.85
N TRP A 155 -0.65 7.81 4.32
CA TRP A 155 -0.33 7.81 5.75
C TRP A 155 0.38 9.10 6.17
N LEU A 156 -0.28 9.91 7.02
CA LEU A 156 0.20 11.20 7.51
C LEU A 156 0.14 11.26 9.04
N GLY A 157 1.28 11.29 9.71
CA GLY A 157 1.33 11.24 11.16
C GLY A 157 0.62 9.97 11.68
N SER A 158 -0.29 10.10 12.64
CA SER A 158 -1.14 9.00 13.11
C SER A 158 -2.38 8.78 12.23
N THR A 159 -2.52 9.54 11.14
CA THR A 159 -3.70 9.52 10.27
C THR A 159 -3.47 8.60 9.08
N TYR A 160 -4.14 7.45 9.08
CA TYR A 160 -4.32 6.63 7.88
C TYR A 160 -5.55 7.11 7.12
N LEU A 161 -5.34 7.95 6.11
CA LEU A 161 -6.41 8.51 5.27
C LEU A 161 -6.66 7.57 4.09
N SER A 162 -7.90 7.18 3.84
CA SER A 162 -8.23 6.27 2.74
C SER A 162 -9.56 6.60 2.08
N ALA A 163 -9.81 6.00 0.92
CA ALA A 163 -11.10 6.06 0.23
C ALA A 163 -12.29 5.69 1.13
N ASP A 164 -12.05 4.81 2.12
CA ASP A 164 -13.10 4.31 3.01
C ASP A 164 -13.43 5.29 4.15
N ASN A 165 -12.54 6.24 4.46
CA ASN A 165 -12.70 7.15 5.60
C ASN A 165 -12.57 8.65 5.26
N VAL A 166 -12.21 9.01 4.02
CA VAL A 166 -11.95 10.38 3.60
C VAL A 166 -13.13 11.32 3.84
N ALA A 167 -14.37 10.86 3.65
CA ALA A 167 -15.57 11.65 3.89
C ALA A 167 -15.72 12.09 5.37
N ALA A 168 -15.25 11.27 6.31
CA ALA A 168 -15.26 11.63 7.73
C ALA A 168 -14.20 12.68 8.09
N ARG A 169 -13.31 13.02 7.15
CA ARG A 169 -12.25 14.04 7.30
C ARG A 169 -12.52 15.30 6.47
N ALA A 170 -13.72 15.43 5.91
CA ALA A 170 -14.10 16.55 5.04
C ALA A 170 -13.85 17.92 5.69
N ASP A 171 -14.17 18.09 6.98
CA ASP A 171 -14.02 19.38 7.67
C ASP A 171 -12.56 19.86 7.75
N VAL A 172 -11.62 18.95 8.08
CA VAL A 172 -10.19 19.31 8.16
C VAL A 172 -9.59 19.50 6.77
N LEU A 173 -10.02 18.71 5.78
CA LEU A 173 -9.61 18.87 4.38
C LEU A 173 -10.09 20.22 3.81
N ALA A 174 -11.32 20.64 4.14
CA ALA A 174 -11.84 21.94 3.75
C ALA A 174 -11.07 23.09 4.39
N ARG A 175 -10.64 22.96 5.65
CA ARG A 175 -9.75 23.93 6.29
C ARG A 175 -8.41 24.06 5.57
N ILE A 176 -7.74 22.94 5.32
CA ILE A 176 -6.48 22.89 4.55
C ILE A 176 -6.64 23.63 3.22
N GLY A 177 -7.71 23.32 2.49
CA GLY A 177 -8.04 24.00 1.25
C GLY A 177 -8.22 25.50 1.42
N ASN A 178 -9.09 25.93 2.33
CA ASN A 178 -9.41 27.35 2.56
C ASN A 178 -8.20 28.19 2.98
N ASP A 179 -7.22 27.59 3.67
CA ASP A 179 -6.02 28.28 4.12
C ASP A 179 -4.94 28.40 3.02
N MET A 180 -5.09 27.65 1.92
CA MET A 180 -4.32 27.83 0.69
C MET A 180 -4.92 28.93 -0.20
N ASN A 181 -4.06 29.52 -1.04
CA ASN A 181 -4.47 30.43 -2.09
C ASN A 181 -5.52 29.79 -3.03
N VAL A 182 -6.40 30.63 -3.56
CA VAL A 182 -7.38 30.21 -4.58
C VAL A 182 -6.64 29.62 -5.78
N GLY A 183 -7.09 28.44 -6.22
CA GLY A 183 -6.49 27.70 -7.32
C GLY A 183 -5.18 27.01 -6.98
N GLY A 184 -4.75 26.97 -5.71
CA GLY A 184 -3.53 26.26 -5.34
C GLY A 184 -3.64 24.74 -5.51
N ASP A 185 -2.49 24.08 -5.64
CA ASP A 185 -2.40 22.65 -5.92
C ASP A 185 -1.84 21.85 -4.73
N ILE A 186 -2.24 20.58 -4.65
CA ILE A 186 -1.69 19.59 -3.72
C ILE A 186 -1.07 18.44 -4.49
N LEU A 187 0.23 18.21 -4.29
CA LEU A 187 1.02 17.17 -4.97
C LEU A 187 1.32 16.04 -3.98
N LEU A 188 0.86 14.82 -4.30
CA LEU A 188 0.96 13.64 -3.43
C LEU A 188 2.03 12.67 -3.93
N TYR A 189 3.23 12.78 -3.36
CA TYR A 189 4.33 11.82 -3.55
C TYR A 189 4.19 10.65 -2.57
N ALA A 190 3.28 9.74 -2.89
CA ALA A 190 3.01 8.55 -2.12
C ALA A 190 2.57 7.39 -3.02
N CYS A 191 3.27 6.25 -2.91
CA CYS A 191 3.14 5.12 -3.83
C CYS A 191 1.68 4.73 -4.12
N ASN A 192 1.34 4.62 -5.40
CA ASN A 192 0.09 4.04 -5.89
C ASN A 192 -1.19 4.73 -5.38
N THR A 193 -1.12 5.92 -4.77
CA THR A 193 -2.27 6.57 -4.14
C THR A 193 -3.46 6.68 -5.09
N ALA A 194 -3.19 6.97 -6.37
CA ALA A 194 -4.17 7.12 -7.45
C ALA A 194 -4.37 5.84 -8.29
N ALA A 195 -3.80 4.70 -7.89
CA ALA A 195 -3.85 3.48 -8.69
C ALA A 195 -5.26 2.87 -8.73
N GLY A 196 -5.77 2.63 -9.94
CA GLY A 196 -7.07 2.00 -10.20
C GLY A 196 -8.27 2.82 -9.72
N ASP A 197 -9.48 2.28 -9.91
CA ASP A 197 -10.73 3.00 -9.63
C ASP A 197 -10.83 3.47 -8.17
N LYS A 198 -10.32 2.67 -7.21
CA LYS A 198 -10.28 3.06 -5.79
C LYS A 198 -9.39 4.28 -5.57
N GLY A 199 -8.20 4.30 -6.18
CA GLY A 199 -7.25 5.40 -6.08
C GLY A 199 -7.78 6.68 -6.74
N ILE A 200 -8.35 6.56 -7.93
CA ILE A 200 -8.95 7.70 -8.63
C ILE A 200 -10.09 8.32 -7.80
N GLY A 201 -11.01 7.49 -7.29
CA GLY A 201 -12.10 7.98 -6.43
C GLY A 201 -11.62 8.61 -5.12
N PHE A 202 -10.49 8.16 -4.57
CA PHE A 202 -9.85 8.78 -3.41
C PHE A 202 -9.30 10.17 -3.75
N VAL A 203 -8.58 10.30 -4.85
CA VAL A 203 -8.02 11.59 -5.32
C VAL A 203 -9.14 12.58 -5.66
N ASP A 204 -10.20 12.13 -6.33
CA ASP A 204 -11.40 12.96 -6.60
C ASP A 204 -12.04 13.47 -5.31
N SER A 205 -12.13 12.62 -4.27
CA SER A 205 -12.66 13.01 -2.96
C SER A 205 -11.76 14.04 -2.29
N LEU A 206 -10.44 13.90 -2.36
CA LEU A 206 -9.50 14.89 -1.83
C LEU A 206 -9.70 16.24 -2.52
N ALA A 207 -9.77 16.26 -3.85
CA ALA A 207 -10.00 17.48 -4.62
C ALA A 207 -11.32 18.15 -4.25
N GLN A 208 -12.39 17.34 -4.11
CA GLN A 208 -13.70 17.83 -3.71
C GLN A 208 -13.69 18.46 -2.30
N TYR A 209 -13.07 17.80 -1.32
CA TYR A 209 -13.10 18.28 0.06
C TYR A 209 -12.14 19.44 0.33
N THR A 210 -11.00 19.51 -0.36
CA THR A 210 -10.07 20.64 -0.25
C THR A 210 -10.48 21.80 -1.15
N GLY A 211 -11.20 21.56 -2.25
CA GLY A 211 -11.42 22.56 -3.28
C GLY A 211 -10.11 23.00 -3.96
N ARG A 212 -9.14 22.09 -4.04
CA ARG A 212 -7.82 22.27 -4.65
C ARG A 212 -7.59 21.18 -5.68
N ASP A 213 -6.81 21.52 -6.70
CA ASP A 213 -6.39 20.57 -7.71
C ASP A 213 -5.34 19.64 -7.09
N ILE A 214 -5.47 18.34 -7.33
CA ILE A 214 -4.66 17.27 -6.71
C ILE A 214 -3.91 16.52 -7.79
N ALA A 215 -2.61 16.36 -7.63
CA ALA A 215 -1.78 15.44 -8.41
C ALA A 215 -1.30 14.26 -7.56
N ALA A 216 -1.32 13.03 -8.08
CA ALA A 216 -0.94 11.84 -7.33
C ALA A 216 -0.38 10.72 -8.23
N SER A 217 0.42 9.82 -7.65
CA SER A 217 1.02 8.70 -8.38
C SER A 217 0.12 7.46 -8.46
N THR A 218 0.20 6.76 -9.59
CA THR A 218 -0.50 5.49 -9.88
C THR A 218 0.41 4.28 -9.72
N ASN A 219 1.71 4.51 -9.53
CA ASN A 219 2.73 3.49 -9.42
C ASN A 219 3.62 3.74 -8.18
N ARG A 220 4.71 2.97 -8.04
CA ARG A 220 5.64 3.12 -6.92
C ARG A 220 6.37 4.47 -7.00
N THR A 221 6.35 5.23 -5.91
CA THR A 221 7.16 6.44 -5.74
C THR A 221 8.49 6.13 -5.04
N GLY A 222 9.59 6.65 -5.57
CA GLY A 222 10.94 6.39 -5.06
C GLY A 222 11.53 5.09 -5.59
N LEU A 223 12.23 4.32 -4.73
CA LEU A 223 12.92 3.11 -5.16
C LEU A 223 11.95 2.09 -5.78
N GLY A 224 12.25 1.66 -7.01
CA GLY A 224 11.44 0.68 -7.73
C GLY A 224 10.26 1.25 -8.49
N GLY A 225 10.17 2.58 -8.62
CA GLY A 225 9.31 3.27 -9.59
C GLY A 225 9.89 4.62 -9.95
N ASP A 226 9.09 5.69 -9.91
CA ASP A 226 9.52 7.02 -10.32
C ASP A 226 8.93 8.13 -9.41
N TRP A 227 9.00 9.39 -9.83
CA TRP A 227 8.52 10.55 -9.07
C TRP A 227 7.47 11.36 -9.86
N THR A 228 6.89 10.73 -10.88
CA THR A 228 5.86 11.31 -11.72
C THR A 228 4.52 11.21 -10.98
N LEU A 229 3.67 12.22 -11.17
CA LEU A 229 2.29 12.20 -10.71
C LEU A 229 1.41 12.03 -11.94
N GLU A 230 0.96 10.81 -12.21
CA GLU A 230 0.26 10.50 -13.46
C GLU A 230 -1.20 10.92 -13.47
N ILE A 231 -1.80 11.11 -12.30
CA ILE A 231 -3.19 11.54 -12.16
C ILE A 231 -3.23 12.96 -11.63
N ALA A 232 -3.97 13.83 -12.33
CA ALA A 232 -4.31 15.16 -11.90
C ALA A 232 -5.83 15.36 -11.92
N THR A 233 -6.32 16.07 -10.91
CA THR A 233 -7.65 16.70 -10.92
C THR A 233 -7.45 18.17 -11.28
N GLY A 234 -8.19 18.66 -12.27
CA GLY A 234 -8.01 20.04 -12.76
C GLY A 234 -6.69 20.27 -13.51
N THR A 235 -6.14 21.48 -13.40
CA THR A 235 -4.87 21.88 -14.04
C THR A 235 -3.82 22.11 -12.97
N ILE A 236 -2.67 21.47 -13.08
CA ILE A 236 -1.59 21.64 -12.10
C ILE A 236 -0.65 22.73 -12.59
N GLU A 237 -0.65 23.89 -11.92
CA GLU A 237 0.27 24.99 -12.23
C GLU A 237 1.56 24.94 -11.41
N SER A 238 1.56 24.17 -10.33
CA SER A 238 2.68 24.02 -9.42
C SER A 238 3.86 23.28 -10.05
N HIS A 239 5.07 23.76 -9.73
CA HIS A 239 6.31 23.10 -10.11
C HIS A 239 6.86 22.26 -8.95
N ASN A 240 7.35 21.06 -9.28
CA ASN A 240 8.05 20.19 -8.34
C ASN A 240 9.31 20.89 -7.80
N VAL A 241 9.45 20.94 -6.47
CA VAL A 241 10.58 21.58 -5.79
C VAL A 241 11.74 20.64 -5.46
N LEU A 242 11.60 19.34 -5.68
CA LEU A 242 12.66 18.36 -5.48
C LEU A 242 13.61 18.32 -6.69
N SER A 243 14.92 18.46 -6.45
CA SER A 243 15.90 18.38 -7.52
C SER A 243 16.02 16.97 -8.11
N ALA A 244 16.31 16.92 -9.41
CA ALA A 244 16.54 15.67 -10.15
C ALA A 244 17.63 14.79 -9.50
N ASP A 245 18.70 15.41 -9.00
CA ASP A 245 19.79 14.69 -8.34
C ASP A 245 19.33 14.04 -7.02
N ALA A 246 18.51 14.74 -6.22
CA ALA A 246 18.02 14.20 -4.96
C ALA A 246 17.04 13.04 -5.17
N VAL A 247 16.10 13.19 -6.10
CA VAL A 247 15.13 12.13 -6.41
C VAL A 247 15.80 10.90 -7.05
N ALA A 248 16.85 11.10 -7.87
CA ALA A 248 17.63 10.01 -8.46
C ALA A 248 18.54 9.30 -7.45
N ALA A 249 19.02 10.03 -6.44
CA ALA A 249 19.85 9.46 -5.38
C ALA A 249 19.04 8.73 -4.30
N TYR A 250 17.74 8.98 -4.18
CA TYR A 250 16.90 8.41 -3.13
C TYR A 250 16.75 6.89 -3.26
N GLN A 251 17.11 6.15 -2.20
CA GLN A 251 17.21 4.68 -2.21
C GLN A 251 16.07 3.97 -1.47
N TYR A 252 14.94 4.65 -1.25
CA TYR A 252 13.83 4.11 -0.43
C TYR A 252 12.50 4.19 -1.19
N GLY A 253 11.66 3.18 -1.01
CA GLY A 253 10.29 3.16 -1.50
C GLY A 253 9.33 3.80 -0.51
N LEU A 254 8.21 4.31 -1.02
CA LEU A 254 7.16 4.95 -0.23
C LEU A 254 5.88 4.10 -0.17
N ALA A 255 5.97 2.77 -0.29
CA ALA A 255 4.76 1.93 -0.31
C ALA A 255 4.32 1.56 1.10
N THR A 256 3.00 1.51 1.29
CA THR A 256 2.35 0.76 2.35
C THR A 256 1.82 -0.55 1.75
N ILE A 257 2.19 -1.69 2.33
CA ILE A 257 1.76 -3.01 1.87
C ILE A 257 0.89 -3.65 2.94
N THR A 258 -0.39 -3.81 2.65
CA THR A 258 -1.37 -4.36 3.60
C THR A 258 -1.41 -5.88 3.55
N VAL A 259 -1.19 -6.50 4.70
CA VAL A 259 -1.47 -7.92 4.95
C VAL A 259 -2.97 -8.08 5.14
N THR A 260 -3.59 -8.93 4.33
CA THR A 260 -5.05 -9.08 4.26
C THR A 260 -5.56 -10.38 4.86
N ASN A 261 -4.68 -11.34 5.13
CA ASN A 261 -5.03 -12.59 5.79
C ASN A 261 -3.87 -13.18 6.59
N ALA A 262 -4.23 -14.06 7.53
CA ALA A 262 -3.33 -14.60 8.55
C ALA A 262 -2.64 -15.92 8.17
N ALA A 263 -2.74 -16.36 6.90
CA ALA A 263 -2.07 -17.59 6.47
C ALA A 263 -0.53 -17.41 6.46
N ASP A 264 0.22 -18.51 6.58
CA ASP A 264 1.69 -18.49 6.56
C ASP A 264 2.28 -18.17 5.17
N SER A 265 1.54 -18.49 4.11
CA SER A 265 1.98 -18.32 2.72
C SER A 265 0.80 -18.10 1.77
N GLY A 266 1.11 -17.57 0.57
CA GLY A 266 0.10 -17.21 -0.44
C GLY A 266 -0.15 -15.71 -0.52
N VAL A 267 -0.99 -15.30 -1.47
CA VAL A 267 -1.33 -13.90 -1.70
C VAL A 267 -1.98 -13.28 -0.45
N GLY A 268 -1.59 -12.05 -0.13
CA GLY A 268 -2.15 -11.30 1.00
C GLY A 268 -1.59 -11.66 2.38
N THR A 269 -0.61 -12.57 2.46
CA THR A 269 0.05 -12.96 3.72
C THR A 269 1.19 -12.01 4.09
N LEU A 270 1.58 -12.00 5.37
CA LEU A 270 2.77 -11.28 5.84
C LEU A 270 4.03 -11.70 5.10
N ARG A 271 4.20 -13.00 4.82
CA ARG A 271 5.35 -13.51 4.08
C ARG A 271 5.39 -12.98 2.64
N ALA A 272 4.23 -12.92 1.96
CA ALA A 272 4.14 -12.31 0.64
C ALA A 272 4.42 -10.80 0.70
N ALA A 273 3.91 -10.08 1.70
CA ALA A 273 4.16 -8.66 1.88
C ALA A 273 5.66 -8.35 2.08
N LEU A 274 6.34 -9.07 2.98
CA LEU A 274 7.79 -8.95 3.19
C LEU A 274 8.61 -9.30 1.94
N ASN A 275 8.10 -10.20 1.10
CA ASN A 275 8.76 -10.55 -0.16
C ASN A 275 8.61 -9.46 -1.23
N ASN A 276 7.43 -8.84 -1.32
CA ASN A 276 7.08 -7.80 -2.29
C ASN A 276 7.60 -6.40 -1.91
N ALA A 277 7.92 -6.19 -0.64
CA ALA A 277 8.49 -4.94 -0.13
C ALA A 277 9.87 -4.66 -0.74
N VAL A 278 10.12 -3.38 -1.01
CA VAL A 278 11.46 -2.83 -1.23
C VAL A 278 11.95 -2.13 0.04
N THR A 279 13.24 -1.81 0.08
CA THR A 279 13.80 -1.02 1.18
C THR A 279 13.08 0.33 1.28
N GLY A 280 12.65 0.70 2.49
CA GLY A 280 11.88 1.91 2.78
C GLY A 280 10.43 1.64 3.11
N ASP A 281 9.83 0.60 2.51
CA ASP A 281 8.38 0.35 2.62
C ASP A 281 7.90 0.08 4.06
N ILE A 282 6.60 0.26 4.26
CA ILE A 282 5.88 -0.13 5.46
C ILE A 282 4.99 -1.33 5.14
N VAL A 283 5.07 -2.38 5.96
CA VAL A 283 4.14 -3.51 5.93
C VAL A 283 3.17 -3.35 7.09
N THR A 284 1.87 -3.29 6.81
CA THR A 284 0.80 -3.12 7.82
C THR A 284 -0.28 -4.20 7.69
N PHE A 285 -1.33 -4.17 8.50
CA PHE A 285 -2.37 -5.19 8.55
C PHE A 285 -3.76 -4.57 8.39
N ASN A 286 -4.69 -5.30 7.76
CA ASN A 286 -6.05 -4.80 7.53
C ASN A 286 -6.99 -4.91 8.74
N ALA A 287 -6.58 -5.58 9.81
CA ALA A 287 -7.44 -5.84 10.96
C ALA A 287 -6.63 -6.06 12.24
N ALA A 288 -7.07 -5.42 13.32
CA ALA A 288 -6.55 -5.62 14.67
C ALA A 288 -6.93 -7.02 15.18
N GLY A 289 -6.11 -7.57 16.08
CA GLY A 289 -6.27 -8.92 16.61
C GLY A 289 -5.84 -10.04 15.67
N MET A 290 -5.25 -9.72 14.51
CA MET A 290 -4.77 -10.72 13.56
C MET A 290 -3.71 -11.62 14.21
N THR A 291 -3.90 -12.94 14.14
CA THR A 291 -2.90 -13.93 14.60
C THR A 291 -2.34 -14.71 13.42
N VAL A 292 -1.11 -14.39 13.02
CA VAL A 292 -0.38 -15.09 11.96
C VAL A 292 0.27 -16.34 12.55
N ASN A 293 -0.27 -17.50 12.20
CA ASN A 293 0.24 -18.80 12.65
C ASN A 293 1.34 -19.28 11.70
N LEU A 294 2.57 -19.27 12.17
CA LEU A 294 3.75 -19.60 11.38
C LEU A 294 4.00 -21.10 11.34
N VAL A 295 4.27 -21.60 10.15
CA VAL A 295 4.71 -22.99 9.92
C VAL A 295 6.22 -23.02 9.69
N SER A 296 6.81 -21.89 9.30
CA SER A 296 8.25 -21.70 9.11
C SER A 296 8.68 -20.30 9.55
N GLN A 297 9.97 -20.13 9.87
CA GLN A 297 10.53 -18.86 10.32
C GLN A 297 10.26 -17.74 9.30
N LEU A 298 9.79 -16.58 9.77
CA LEU A 298 9.74 -15.36 8.95
C LEU A 298 11.15 -14.78 8.82
N THR A 299 11.52 -14.32 7.63
CA THR A 299 12.83 -13.68 7.41
C THR A 299 12.62 -12.29 6.84
N ILE A 300 13.13 -11.28 7.55
CA ILE A 300 13.16 -9.89 7.11
C ILE A 300 14.51 -9.64 6.42
N THR A 301 14.45 -9.35 5.12
CA THR A 301 15.62 -9.20 4.24
C THR A 301 15.81 -7.79 3.68
N LYS A 302 14.88 -6.87 3.95
CA LYS A 302 14.91 -5.48 3.46
C LYS A 302 14.81 -4.53 4.64
N ASN A 303 15.31 -3.31 4.48
CA ASN A 303 15.15 -2.28 5.50
C ASN A 303 13.72 -1.76 5.43
N LEU A 304 12.86 -2.14 6.37
CA LEU A 304 11.44 -1.81 6.34
C LEU A 304 10.86 -1.73 7.75
N THR A 305 9.65 -1.21 7.86
CA THR A 305 8.86 -1.25 9.09
C THR A 305 7.75 -2.28 8.95
N VAL A 306 7.52 -3.09 9.99
CA VAL A 306 6.30 -3.90 10.14
C VAL A 306 5.46 -3.24 11.23
N GLU A 307 4.34 -2.65 10.85
CA GLU A 307 3.46 -1.84 11.68
C GLU A 307 2.18 -2.60 12.03
N GLY A 308 2.08 -3.02 13.29
CA GLY A 308 0.98 -3.76 13.86
C GLY A 308 0.17 -3.00 14.90
N ASP A 309 0.49 -1.75 15.22
CA ASP A 309 -0.33 -0.85 16.05
C ASP A 309 -1.27 -0.06 15.12
N LEU A 310 -2.45 -0.63 14.84
CA LEU A 310 -3.34 -0.08 13.81
C LEU A 310 -4.12 1.13 14.30
N ASN A 311 -4.33 1.24 15.61
CA ASN A 311 -5.07 2.34 16.23
C ASN A 311 -4.14 3.41 16.84
N HIS A 312 -2.82 3.20 16.81
CA HIS A 312 -1.79 4.09 17.34
C HIS A 312 -1.96 4.37 18.84
N ASP A 313 -2.43 3.38 19.61
CA ASP A 313 -2.60 3.51 21.07
C ASP A 313 -1.37 3.03 21.87
N GLY A 314 -0.32 2.56 21.18
CA GLY A 314 0.89 2.02 21.79
C GLY A 314 0.73 0.59 22.30
N VAL A 315 -0.35 -0.10 21.95
CA VAL A 315 -0.61 -1.50 22.28
C VAL A 315 -0.49 -2.36 21.02
N ALA A 316 0.08 -3.56 21.18
CA ALA A 316 0.21 -4.48 20.07
C ALA A 316 -1.13 -5.10 19.64
N ASP A 317 -1.52 -4.92 18.39
CA ASP A 317 -2.74 -5.52 17.85
C ASP A 317 -2.50 -6.84 17.12
N VAL A 318 -1.28 -7.11 16.66
CA VAL A 318 -1.00 -8.23 15.77
C VAL A 318 -0.09 -9.27 16.42
N THR A 319 -0.50 -10.53 16.38
CA THR A 319 0.27 -11.65 16.93
C THR A 319 0.99 -12.44 15.85
N LEU A 320 2.31 -12.59 15.98
CA LEU A 320 3.14 -13.53 15.25
C LEU A 320 3.39 -14.77 16.12
N ASN A 321 2.81 -15.90 15.74
CA ASN A 321 2.76 -17.10 16.55
C ASN A 321 3.58 -18.23 15.92
N GLY A 322 4.70 -18.60 16.55
CA GLY A 322 5.57 -19.71 16.11
C GLY A 322 5.01 -21.11 16.40
N GLN A 323 3.89 -21.21 17.12
CA GLN A 323 3.16 -22.45 17.45
C GLN A 323 3.98 -23.52 18.20
N TYR A 324 5.12 -23.14 18.77
CA TYR A 324 6.20 -24.01 19.24
C TYR A 324 6.71 -24.99 18.16
N GLN A 325 6.58 -24.64 16.88
CA GLN A 325 7.01 -25.44 15.74
C GLN A 325 8.22 -24.82 15.03
N THR A 326 8.39 -23.50 15.14
CA THR A 326 9.44 -22.76 14.46
C THR A 326 9.91 -21.57 15.28
N GLN A 327 11.07 -21.03 14.94
CA GLN A 327 11.45 -19.70 15.40
C GLN A 327 10.52 -18.67 14.76
N VAL A 328 10.09 -17.64 15.49
CA VAL A 328 9.09 -16.71 14.93
C VAL A 328 9.68 -15.90 13.78
N LEU A 329 10.76 -15.16 14.02
CA LEU A 329 11.31 -14.27 13.02
C LEU A 329 12.83 -14.14 13.08
N ARG A 330 13.41 -13.83 11.92
CA ARG A 330 14.82 -13.50 11.73
C ARG A 330 14.97 -12.18 10.99
N VAL A 331 15.88 -11.34 11.48
CA VAL A 331 16.37 -10.15 10.76
C VAL A 331 17.78 -10.46 10.26
N ASN A 332 18.00 -10.33 8.95
CA ASN A 332 19.28 -10.66 8.34
C ASN A 332 20.37 -9.61 8.60
N SER A 333 21.63 -10.02 8.44
CA SER A 333 22.77 -9.10 8.52
C SER A 333 22.65 -8.00 7.47
N GLY A 334 23.00 -6.77 7.86
CA GLY A 334 22.90 -5.58 7.00
C GLY A 334 21.48 -5.02 6.88
N VAL A 335 20.48 -5.65 7.49
CA VAL A 335 19.10 -5.15 7.51
C VAL A 335 18.88 -4.23 8.70
N THR A 336 18.22 -3.10 8.48
CA THR A 336 17.67 -2.23 9.53
C THR A 336 16.15 -2.32 9.48
N ALA A 337 15.54 -2.98 10.45
CA ALA A 337 14.09 -3.17 10.51
C ALA A 337 13.48 -2.59 11.79
N THR A 338 12.26 -2.10 11.69
CA THR A 338 11.44 -1.70 12.84
C THR A 338 10.23 -2.63 12.92
N LEU A 339 9.96 -3.14 14.12
CA LEU A 339 8.71 -3.82 14.44
C LEU A 339 7.95 -2.92 15.41
N ASP A 340 6.71 -2.61 15.09
CA ASP A 340 5.82 -1.81 15.92
C ASP A 340 4.50 -2.54 16.16
N GLY A 341 3.97 -2.49 17.39
CA GLY A 341 2.68 -3.08 17.73
C GLY A 341 2.54 -4.59 17.51
N LEU A 342 3.61 -5.38 17.72
CA LEU A 342 3.58 -6.83 17.52
C LEU A 342 3.67 -7.64 18.82
N ILE A 343 2.94 -8.75 18.89
CA ILE A 343 3.10 -9.81 19.89
C ILE A 343 3.86 -10.96 19.23
N ILE A 344 5.09 -11.24 19.69
CA ILE A 344 5.95 -12.32 19.19
C ILE A 344 5.93 -13.45 20.20
N THR A 345 5.29 -14.56 19.85
CA THR A 345 4.98 -15.61 20.82
C THR A 345 5.14 -17.03 20.30
N LYS A 346 5.33 -17.96 21.24
CA LYS A 346 5.38 -19.40 21.00
C LYS A 346 6.40 -19.78 19.92
N GLY A 347 7.50 -19.07 19.83
CA GLY A 347 8.65 -19.48 19.05
C GLY A 347 9.42 -20.61 19.73
N LEU A 348 9.90 -21.57 18.96
CA LEU A 348 10.75 -22.67 19.44
C LEU A 348 12.02 -22.79 18.61
N ALA A 349 13.16 -22.84 19.29
CA ALA A 349 14.42 -23.33 18.73
C ALA A 349 14.89 -24.55 19.53
N ALA A 350 15.19 -25.67 18.86
CA ALA A 350 15.66 -26.89 19.50
C ALA A 350 16.94 -27.39 18.83
N GLY A 351 17.99 -27.57 19.62
CA GLY A 351 19.30 -28.03 19.17
C GLY A 351 19.35 -29.54 19.10
N ASN A 352 20.10 -30.06 18.13
CA ASN A 352 20.33 -31.49 18.02
C ASN A 352 21.31 -31.95 19.11
N GLY A 353 20.98 -33.07 19.76
CA GLY A 353 21.92 -33.78 20.61
C GLY A 353 23.12 -34.28 19.81
N ALA A 354 24.24 -34.49 20.50
CA ALA A 354 25.49 -34.90 19.88
C ALA A 354 25.87 -36.35 20.21
N ASN A 355 26.75 -36.89 19.36
CA ASN A 355 27.38 -38.19 19.58
C ASN A 355 28.34 -38.15 20.78
N ALA A 356 28.68 -39.33 21.29
CA ALA A 356 29.59 -39.50 22.42
C ALA A 356 30.90 -38.71 22.25
N GLY A 357 31.24 -37.90 23.25
CA GLY A 357 32.45 -37.08 23.25
C GLY A 357 32.38 -35.80 22.41
N VAL A 358 31.19 -35.41 21.94
CA VAL A 358 30.95 -34.18 21.18
C VAL A 358 29.89 -33.34 21.88
N ASP A 359 30.07 -32.02 21.87
CA ASP A 359 29.09 -31.05 22.38
C ASP A 359 27.85 -31.01 21.49
N GLY A 360 26.69 -30.80 22.11
CA GLY A 360 25.42 -30.60 21.40
C GLY A 360 25.42 -29.35 20.52
N THR A 361 24.36 -29.18 19.73
CA THR A 361 24.19 -27.95 18.93
C THR A 361 23.68 -26.81 19.80
N SER A 362 24.41 -25.70 19.85
CA SER A 362 23.90 -24.44 20.41
C SER A 362 22.81 -23.87 19.52
N VAL A 363 21.76 -23.30 20.10
CA VAL A 363 20.68 -22.65 19.37
C VAL A 363 20.57 -21.17 19.73
N MET A 364 19.93 -20.42 18.84
CA MET A 364 19.57 -19.02 19.09
C MET A 364 18.17 -18.97 19.72
N GLY A 365 17.74 -17.78 20.15
CA GLY A 365 16.41 -17.58 20.75
C GLY A 365 15.25 -18.08 19.88
N GLY A 366 14.22 -18.64 20.52
CA GLY A 366 13.03 -19.15 19.83
C GLY A 366 12.14 -18.06 19.22
N GLY A 367 12.10 -16.87 19.82
CA GLY A 367 11.27 -15.77 19.32
C GLY A 367 11.92 -15.06 18.13
N ILE A 368 12.95 -14.27 18.44
CA ILE A 368 13.62 -13.39 17.48
C ILE A 368 15.08 -13.81 17.31
N VAL A 369 15.52 -13.93 16.07
CA VAL A 369 16.93 -14.03 15.68
C VAL A 369 17.34 -12.74 14.98
N ASN A 370 18.09 -11.86 15.65
CA ASN A 370 18.56 -10.63 15.02
C ASN A 370 20.05 -10.73 14.65
N ALA A 371 20.36 -10.62 13.35
CA ALA A 371 21.71 -10.45 12.83
C ALA A 371 21.94 -9.05 12.24
N GLY A 372 20.91 -8.20 12.22
CA GLY A 372 20.96 -6.82 11.71
C GLY A 372 20.76 -5.77 12.82
N ASN A 373 20.19 -4.63 12.45
CA ASN A 373 19.73 -3.61 13.37
C ASN A 373 18.19 -3.71 13.50
N LEU A 374 17.69 -3.92 14.70
CA LEU A 374 16.28 -4.17 14.96
C LEU A 374 15.78 -3.23 16.06
N THR A 375 14.80 -2.40 15.72
CA THR A 375 14.05 -1.58 16.67
C THR A 375 12.73 -2.26 16.99
N LEU A 376 12.38 -2.33 18.27
CA LEU A 376 11.11 -2.87 18.77
C LEU A 376 10.35 -1.75 19.48
N ASN A 377 9.23 -1.31 18.90
CA ASN A 377 8.32 -0.33 19.48
C ASN A 377 7.03 -1.06 19.87
N ASN A 378 6.53 -0.85 21.09
CA ASN A 378 5.24 -1.42 21.51
C ASN A 378 5.14 -2.95 21.30
N VAL A 379 6.29 -3.67 21.30
CA VAL A 379 6.36 -5.11 21.02
C VAL A 379 6.35 -5.90 22.31
N THR A 380 5.52 -6.95 22.35
CA THR A 380 5.56 -7.97 23.41
C THR A 380 6.23 -9.24 22.91
N VAL A 381 7.38 -9.60 23.48
CA VAL A 381 8.05 -10.89 23.21
C VAL A 381 7.80 -11.84 24.38
N THR A 382 6.96 -12.85 24.22
CA THR A 382 6.50 -13.71 25.32
C THR A 382 6.40 -15.18 24.93
N SER A 383 6.48 -16.09 25.92
CA SER A 383 6.24 -17.52 25.71
C SER A 383 7.08 -18.14 24.59
N ASN A 384 8.32 -17.69 24.41
CA ASN A 384 9.26 -18.25 23.44
C ASN A 384 10.27 -19.14 24.17
N ALA A 385 10.70 -20.24 23.54
CA ALA A 385 11.59 -21.22 24.13
C ALA A 385 12.78 -21.52 23.21
N ALA A 386 13.96 -21.68 23.80
CA ALA A 386 15.15 -22.20 23.14
C ALA A 386 15.74 -23.30 24.02
N SER A 387 16.14 -24.41 23.40
CA SER A 387 16.81 -25.52 24.08
C SER A 387 17.99 -25.96 23.25
N GLY A 388 19.21 -25.81 23.78
CA GLY A 388 20.40 -26.41 23.17
C GLY A 388 20.32 -27.93 23.14
N GLY A 389 21.17 -28.54 22.32
CA GLY A 389 21.32 -29.99 22.26
C GLY A 389 22.06 -30.55 23.48
N GLY A 390 21.74 -31.77 23.90
CA GLY A 390 22.56 -32.48 24.88
C GLY A 390 23.89 -32.95 24.28
N GLY A 391 25.01 -32.74 24.97
CA GLY A 391 26.28 -33.36 24.60
C GLY A 391 26.24 -34.89 24.75
N GLY A 392 26.94 -35.62 23.88
CA GLY A 392 27.03 -37.07 24.02
C GLY A 392 28.01 -37.45 25.12
N GLY A 393 27.60 -38.31 26.07
CA GLY A 393 28.46 -38.79 27.15
C GLY A 393 29.77 -39.42 26.67
N GLY A 394 30.85 -39.32 27.46
CA GLY A 394 32.17 -39.82 27.07
C GLY A 394 32.28 -41.35 27.02
N VAL A 395 33.11 -41.86 26.11
CA VAL A 395 33.49 -43.30 26.01
C VAL A 395 34.62 -43.71 26.96
N THR A 396 35.21 -42.78 27.73
CA THR A 396 36.27 -43.05 28.73
C THR A 396 36.08 -42.21 30.00
N THR A 397 36.38 -42.80 31.17
CA THR A 397 36.25 -42.16 32.48
C THR A 397 37.30 -41.05 32.69
N PRO A 398 36.98 -39.90 33.34
CA PRO A 398 35.76 -39.59 34.08
C PRO A 398 35.08 -38.30 33.58
N TYR A 399 34.28 -38.29 32.50
CA TYR A 399 33.57 -37.05 32.12
C TYR A 399 32.12 -37.21 31.65
N ALA A 400 31.28 -36.36 32.26
CA ALA A 400 29.89 -36.10 31.95
C ALA A 400 29.79 -35.22 30.69
N GLY A 401 28.88 -35.57 29.78
CA GLY A 401 28.53 -34.70 28.65
C GLY A 401 27.86 -33.42 29.16
N GLY A 402 28.39 -32.25 28.79
CA GLY A 402 27.79 -30.97 29.11
C GLY A 402 26.56 -30.70 28.23
N ALA A 403 25.50 -30.15 28.79
CA ALA A 403 24.48 -29.50 27.99
C ALA A 403 25.06 -28.19 27.43
N VAL A 404 24.93 -27.95 26.13
CA VAL A 404 25.19 -26.61 25.57
C VAL A 404 23.95 -25.74 25.81
N GLY A 405 24.15 -24.52 26.29
CA GLY A 405 23.07 -23.59 26.64
C GLY A 405 22.15 -23.28 25.46
N GLY A 406 20.87 -23.01 25.77
CA GLY A 406 19.86 -22.52 24.84
C GLY A 406 19.65 -21.02 24.93
#